data_AF-A0A074XL04-F1
#
_entry.id   AF-A0A074XL04-F1
#
_cell.length_a   1.000
_cell.length_b   1.000
_cell.length_c   1.000
_cell.angle_alpha   90.00
_cell.angle_beta   90.00
_cell.angle_gamma   90.00
#
_symmetry.space_group_name_H-M   'P 1'
#
loop_
_entity.id
_entity.type
_entity.pdbx_description
1 polymer ?
#
loop_
_entity_poly.entity_id
_entity_poly.type
_entity_poly.pdbx_seq_one_letter_code
_entity_poly.pdbx_strand_id
1 'polypeptide(L)'
;MAPSSVDQTTQSQPALTTSEKIKGLYPKEVYENWFKCYGNPDAHRQEELSHQTHLLTLTEQDMATIKSITKETGRTMMKSDAQHQKMEEYWTKTQELANESGFDGAEHVRGVYRLYQAAVNDHRYKSSSYFSSVRALRRTQKELDRYKQKIDEINEGRRQLKVFGKHYLGRDD
;
A
#
# COMPACT_ATOMS: atom_id res chain seq x y z
N MET A 1 -69.65 37.17 -21.45
CA MET A 1 -68.45 36.34 -21.66
C MET A 1 -67.25 37.26 -21.58
N ALA A 2 -66.47 37.18 -20.50
CA ALA A 2 -65.26 37.98 -20.31
C ALA A 2 -64.02 37.14 -20.69
N PRO A 3 -63.01 37.70 -21.36
CA PRO A 3 -61.76 36.98 -21.61
C PRO A 3 -60.86 37.15 -20.38
N SER A 4 -60.51 36.06 -19.71
CA SER A 4 -59.47 36.10 -18.67
C SER A 4 -58.14 35.78 -19.32
N SER A 5 -57.30 36.81 -19.38
CA SER A 5 -55.92 36.79 -19.83
C SER A 5 -55.10 35.80 -19.02
N VAL A 6 -54.32 34.97 -19.69
CA VAL A 6 -53.33 34.07 -19.10
C VAL A 6 -52.09 34.92 -18.80
N ASP A 7 -51.87 35.28 -17.55
CA ASP A 7 -50.59 35.84 -17.09
C ASP A 7 -49.52 34.76 -17.21
N GLN A 8 -48.78 34.79 -18.33
CA GLN A 8 -47.49 34.13 -18.44
C GLN A 8 -46.47 34.90 -17.60
N THR A 9 -46.38 34.57 -16.32
CA THR A 9 -45.21 34.94 -15.53
C THR A 9 -44.06 34.04 -15.99
N THR A 10 -43.36 34.46 -17.04
CA THR A 10 -42.03 33.92 -17.37
C THR A 10 -41.10 34.28 -16.21
N GLN A 11 -41.00 33.36 -15.26
CA GLN A 11 -40.03 33.42 -14.18
C GLN A 11 -38.64 33.35 -14.83
N SER A 12 -38.06 34.51 -15.05
CA SER A 12 -36.72 34.64 -15.60
C SER A 12 -35.75 33.98 -14.63
N GLN A 13 -35.15 32.86 -15.05
CA GLN A 13 -33.98 32.32 -14.39
C GLN A 13 -32.93 33.45 -14.26
N PRO A 14 -32.25 33.62 -13.12
CA PRO A 14 -31.18 34.58 -13.02
C PRO A 14 -30.09 34.24 -14.05
N ALA A 15 -29.88 35.16 -14.98
CA ALA A 15 -28.91 35.04 -16.06
C ALA A 15 -27.47 35.08 -15.50
N LEU A 16 -26.73 33.98 -15.70
CA LEU A 16 -25.36 33.83 -16.23
C LEU A 16 -24.20 34.78 -15.82
N THR A 17 -24.43 35.85 -15.07
CA THR A 17 -23.44 36.82 -14.58
C THR A 17 -22.61 36.31 -13.41
N THR A 18 -23.00 35.18 -12.81
CA THR A 18 -22.29 34.49 -11.73
C THR A 18 -21.17 33.58 -12.24
N SER A 19 -21.20 33.14 -13.51
CA SER A 19 -20.29 32.11 -14.03
C SER A 19 -18.81 32.54 -14.02
N GLU A 20 -18.49 33.76 -14.47
CA GLU A 20 -17.10 34.24 -14.52
C GLU A 20 -16.55 34.62 -13.13
N LYS A 21 -17.39 35.22 -12.28
CA LYS A 21 -17.00 35.55 -10.89
C LYS A 21 -16.74 34.29 -10.07
N ILE A 22 -17.56 33.24 -10.22
CA ILE A 22 -17.38 31.97 -9.52
C ILE A 22 -16.16 31.21 -10.05
N LYS A 23 -15.89 31.25 -11.36
CA LYS A 23 -14.67 30.66 -11.94
C LYS A 23 -13.38 31.26 -11.35
N GLY A 24 -13.39 32.55 -10.99
CA GLY A 24 -12.25 33.21 -10.34
C GLY A 24 -12.01 32.82 -8.87
N LEU A 25 -12.97 32.15 -8.21
CA LEU A 25 -12.87 31.75 -6.80
C LEU A 25 -12.23 30.37 -6.61
N TYR A 26 -12.06 29.60 -7.68
CA TYR A 26 -11.57 28.23 -7.64
C TYR A 26 -10.34 28.04 -8.53
N PRO A 27 -9.46 27.09 -8.20
CA PRO A 27 -8.43 26.65 -9.12
C PRO A 27 -9.02 26.26 -10.47
N LYS A 28 -8.27 26.54 -11.54
CA LYS A 28 -8.69 26.30 -12.93
C LYS A 28 -9.16 24.85 -13.14
N GLU A 29 -8.49 23.93 -12.49
CA GLU A 29 -8.71 22.49 -12.57
C GLU A 29 -10.10 22.09 -12.07
N VAL A 30 -10.66 22.80 -11.08
CA VAL A 30 -11.97 22.48 -10.50
C VAL A 30 -13.07 22.76 -11.52
N TYR A 31 -13.06 23.92 -12.18
CA TYR A 31 -14.07 24.20 -13.20
C TYR A 31 -13.90 23.29 -14.43
N GLU A 32 -12.66 23.02 -14.86
CA GLU A 32 -12.42 22.14 -16.01
C GLU A 32 -12.94 20.73 -15.73
N ASN A 33 -12.68 20.20 -14.53
CA ASN A 33 -13.14 18.89 -14.12
C ASN A 33 -14.67 18.85 -13.94
N TRP A 34 -15.30 19.93 -13.47
CA TRP A 34 -16.76 20.03 -13.39
C TRP A 34 -17.43 19.78 -14.75
N PHE A 35 -16.92 20.43 -15.81
CA PHE A 35 -17.45 20.25 -17.16
C PHE A 35 -17.06 18.89 -17.76
N LYS A 36 -15.84 18.39 -17.54
CA LYS A 36 -15.44 17.03 -17.97
C LYS A 36 -16.31 15.93 -17.37
N CYS A 37 -16.87 16.18 -16.18
CA CYS A 37 -17.75 15.24 -15.49
C CYS A 37 -19.24 15.59 -15.67
N TYR A 38 -19.59 16.45 -16.63
CA TYR A 38 -20.97 16.86 -16.96
C TYR A 38 -21.78 17.36 -15.75
N GLY A 39 -21.11 18.03 -14.81
CA GLY A 39 -21.73 18.52 -13.58
C GLY A 39 -22.11 17.43 -12.56
N ASN A 40 -21.61 16.21 -12.73
CA ASN A 40 -21.74 15.12 -11.76
C ASN A 40 -20.39 14.85 -11.07
N PRO A 41 -20.19 15.36 -9.83
CA PRO A 41 -18.98 15.09 -9.07
C PRO A 41 -18.68 13.61 -8.87
N ASP A 42 -19.70 12.75 -8.72
CA ASP A 42 -19.47 11.33 -8.47
C ASP A 42 -18.99 10.58 -9.72
N ALA A 43 -19.18 11.14 -10.92
CA ALA A 43 -18.57 10.63 -12.15
C ALA A 43 -17.06 10.96 -12.25
N HIS A 44 -16.56 11.91 -11.45
CA HIS A 44 -15.16 12.33 -11.52
C HIS A 44 -14.22 11.18 -11.18
N ARG A 45 -13.44 10.76 -12.20
CA ARG A 45 -12.45 9.68 -12.11
C ARG A 45 -13.02 8.38 -11.53
N GLN A 46 -14.29 8.06 -11.82
CA GLN A 46 -14.96 6.89 -11.26
C GLN A 46 -14.30 5.56 -11.65
N GLU A 47 -13.85 5.43 -12.90
CA GLU A 47 -13.12 4.23 -13.36
C GLU A 47 -11.80 4.06 -12.59
N GLU A 48 -11.05 5.15 -12.43
CA GLU A 48 -9.81 5.13 -11.67
C GLU A 48 -10.07 4.79 -10.19
N LEU A 49 -11.10 5.39 -9.57
CA LEU A 49 -11.47 5.08 -8.19
C LEU A 49 -11.80 3.60 -8.01
N SER A 50 -12.59 3.02 -8.92
CA SER A 50 -12.93 1.61 -8.91
C SER A 50 -11.68 0.74 -9.05
N HIS A 51 -10.80 1.08 -9.99
CA HIS A 51 -9.54 0.36 -10.19
C HIS A 51 -8.62 0.42 -8.96
N GLN A 52 -8.40 1.61 -8.38
CA GLN A 52 -7.57 1.77 -7.18
C GLN A 52 -8.16 1.02 -5.96
N THR A 53 -9.49 1.04 -5.81
CA THR A 53 -10.19 0.31 -4.72
C THR A 53 -10.05 -1.19 -4.88
N HIS A 54 -10.15 -1.69 -6.12
CA HIS A 54 -9.94 -3.10 -6.41
C HIS A 54 -8.49 -3.54 -6.10
N LEU A 55 -7.51 -2.77 -6.58
CA LEU A 55 -6.09 -3.03 -6.29
C LEU A 55 -5.79 -2.97 -4.78
N LEU A 56 -6.35 -1.99 -4.07
CA LEU A 56 -6.23 -1.89 -2.62
C LEU A 56 -6.71 -3.19 -1.95
N THR A 57 -7.91 -3.66 -2.31
CA THR A 57 -8.52 -4.86 -1.73
C THR A 57 -7.65 -6.11 -1.95
N LEU A 58 -7.18 -6.34 -3.19
CA LEU A 58 -6.31 -7.48 -3.50
C LEU A 58 -4.99 -7.40 -2.73
N THR A 59 -4.40 -6.20 -2.67
CA THR A 59 -3.11 -5.99 -2.00
C THR A 59 -3.24 -6.16 -0.48
N GLU A 60 -4.38 -5.81 0.13
CA GLU A 60 -4.65 -6.05 1.55
C GLU A 60 -4.76 -7.55 1.87
N GLN A 61 -5.32 -8.34 0.96
CA GLN A 61 -5.35 -9.81 1.07
C GLN A 61 -3.93 -10.40 0.98
N ASP A 62 -3.13 -9.97 0.00
CA ASP A 62 -1.75 -10.40 -0.16
C ASP A 62 -0.89 -10.02 1.06
N MET A 63 -1.11 -8.82 1.61
CA MET A 63 -0.44 -8.34 2.81
C MET A 63 -0.63 -9.29 4.01
N ALA A 64 -1.83 -9.84 4.20
CA ALA A 64 -2.09 -10.80 5.27
C ALA A 64 -1.27 -12.09 5.08
N THR A 65 -1.21 -12.60 3.85
CA THR A 65 -0.42 -13.78 3.49
C THR A 65 1.08 -13.53 3.71
N ILE A 66 1.61 -12.41 3.24
CA ILE A 66 3.02 -12.05 3.38
C ILE A 66 3.40 -11.87 4.86
N LYS A 67 2.52 -11.27 5.68
CA LYS A 67 2.73 -11.16 7.13
C LYS A 67 2.87 -12.53 7.78
N SER A 68 2.00 -13.48 7.41
CA SER A 68 2.06 -14.86 7.91
C SER A 68 3.39 -15.54 7.55
N ILE A 69 3.78 -15.48 6.28
CA ILE A 69 5.06 -16.03 5.79
C ILE A 69 6.26 -15.37 6.51
N THR A 70 6.24 -14.05 6.68
CA THR A 70 7.31 -13.31 7.37
C THR A 70 7.45 -13.75 8.81
N LYS A 71 6.33 -13.96 9.51
CA LYS A 71 6.33 -14.46 10.88
C LYS A 71 6.91 -15.87 10.98
N GLU A 72 6.54 -16.76 10.07
CA GLU A 72 7.01 -18.14 10.09
C GLU A 72 8.49 -18.26 9.68
N THR A 73 8.90 -17.54 8.64
CA THR A 73 10.32 -17.47 8.25
C THR A 73 11.18 -16.84 9.34
N GLY A 74 10.67 -15.84 10.07
CA GLY A 74 11.37 -15.27 11.23
C GLY A 74 11.55 -16.28 12.36
N ARG A 75 10.53 -17.08 12.68
CA ARG A 75 10.63 -18.16 13.68
C ARG A 75 11.64 -19.24 13.30
N THR A 76 11.61 -19.69 12.05
CA THR A 76 12.53 -20.73 11.57
C THR A 76 13.97 -20.22 11.51
N MET A 77 14.18 -18.96 11.12
CA MET A 77 15.48 -18.30 11.19
C MET A 77 16.02 -18.25 12.63
N MET A 78 15.23 -17.78 13.60
CA MET A 78 15.67 -17.72 15.01
C MET A 78 16.06 -19.09 15.57
N LYS A 79 15.30 -20.14 15.24
CA LYS A 79 15.64 -21.53 15.63
C LYS A 79 16.97 -21.98 15.01
N SER A 80 17.22 -21.62 13.76
CA SER A 80 18.44 -21.97 13.04
C SER A 80 19.65 -21.20 13.54
N ASP A 81 19.50 -19.92 13.87
CA ASP A 81 20.54 -19.10 14.49
C ASP A 81 20.97 -19.68 15.85
N ALA A 82 20.00 -20.07 16.70
CA ALA A 82 20.32 -20.75 17.95
C ALA A 82 21.06 -22.09 17.76
N GLN A 83 20.74 -22.84 16.71
CA GLN A 83 21.45 -24.08 16.38
C GLN A 83 22.86 -23.79 15.85
N HIS A 84 23.00 -22.78 15.00
CA HIS A 84 24.27 -22.32 14.47
C HIS A 84 25.22 -21.91 15.60
N GLN A 85 24.77 -21.07 16.54
CA GLN A 85 25.57 -20.64 17.69
C GLN A 85 26.03 -21.84 18.55
N LYS A 86 25.13 -22.79 18.85
CA LYS A 86 25.51 -24.02 19.57
C LYS A 86 26.56 -24.84 18.82
N MET A 87 26.43 -24.94 17.51
CA MET A 87 27.39 -25.69 16.69
C MET A 87 28.72 -24.96 16.55
N GLU A 88 28.73 -23.64 16.54
CA GLU A 88 29.92 -22.80 16.55
C GLU A 88 30.71 -22.97 17.86
N GLU A 89 30.02 -22.94 19.01
CA GLU A 89 30.64 -23.22 20.30
C GLU A 89 31.21 -24.64 20.36
N TYR A 90 30.46 -25.63 19.87
CA TYR A 90 30.90 -27.03 19.88
C TYR A 90 32.09 -27.26 18.95
N TRP A 91 32.08 -26.66 17.76
CA TRP A 91 33.20 -26.70 16.83
C TRP A 91 34.45 -26.05 17.42
N THR A 92 34.31 -24.86 18.02
CA THR A 92 35.43 -24.13 18.65
C THR A 92 36.11 -24.97 19.73
N LYS A 93 35.32 -25.52 20.66
CA LYS A 93 35.85 -26.38 21.74
C LYS A 93 36.51 -27.66 21.19
N THR A 94 35.92 -28.27 20.17
CA THR A 94 36.48 -29.48 19.55
C THR A 94 37.83 -29.17 18.90
N GLN A 95 37.94 -28.04 18.20
CA GLN A 95 39.17 -27.63 17.53
C GLN A 95 40.28 -27.31 18.54
N GLU A 96 39.96 -26.61 19.62
CA GLU A 96 40.91 -26.31 20.70
C GLU A 96 41.49 -27.60 21.30
N LEU A 97 40.62 -28.53 21.72
CA LEU A 97 41.04 -29.82 22.30
C LEU A 97 41.84 -30.67 21.31
N ALA A 98 41.44 -30.69 20.04
CA ALA A 98 42.14 -31.44 19.01
C ALA A 98 43.54 -30.89 18.75
N ASN A 99 43.69 -29.56 18.75
CA ASN A 99 44.99 -28.90 18.63
C ASN A 99 45.89 -29.20 19.84
N GLU A 100 45.37 -29.10 21.06
CA GLU A 100 46.13 -29.40 22.29
C GLU A 100 46.58 -30.86 22.37
N SER A 101 45.75 -31.77 21.86
CA SER A 101 46.00 -33.22 21.94
C SER A 101 46.73 -33.80 20.72
N GLY A 102 46.98 -33.00 19.68
CA GLY A 102 47.63 -33.45 18.44
C GLY A 102 46.77 -34.36 17.55
N PHE A 103 45.44 -34.22 17.61
CA PHE A 103 44.47 -35.01 16.83
C PHE A 103 43.63 -34.16 15.86
N ASP A 104 44.08 -32.96 15.50
CA ASP A 104 43.43 -32.03 14.57
C ASP A 104 43.03 -32.67 13.23
N GLY A 105 43.80 -33.64 12.73
CA GLY A 105 43.51 -34.38 11.50
C GLY A 105 42.50 -35.53 11.62
N ALA A 106 42.01 -35.85 12.82
CA ALA A 106 41.17 -37.03 13.06
C ALA A 106 39.78 -36.94 12.40
N GLU A 107 39.24 -38.09 11.96
CA GLU A 107 37.93 -38.16 11.28
C GLU A 107 36.79 -37.58 12.13
N HIS A 108 36.83 -37.73 13.46
CA HIS A 108 35.81 -37.17 14.34
C HIS A 108 35.78 -35.64 14.30
N VAL A 109 36.94 -34.97 14.25
CA VAL A 109 37.07 -33.50 14.13
C VAL A 109 36.44 -33.04 12.80
N ARG A 110 36.74 -33.74 11.70
CA ARG A 110 36.12 -33.47 10.39
C ARG A 110 34.60 -33.70 10.41
N GLY A 111 34.13 -34.69 11.17
CA GLY A 111 32.70 -34.92 11.39
C GLY A 111 32.01 -33.73 12.06
N VAL A 112 32.60 -33.20 13.13
CA VAL A 112 32.09 -31.99 13.83
C VAL A 112 32.10 -30.78 12.90
N TYR A 113 33.16 -30.59 12.12
CA TYR A 113 33.23 -29.50 11.14
C TYR A 113 32.08 -29.56 10.12
N ARG A 114 31.74 -30.75 9.60
CA ARG A 114 30.61 -30.92 8.67
C ARG A 114 29.27 -30.55 9.31
N LEU A 115 29.05 -30.87 10.58
CA LEU A 115 27.84 -30.48 11.31
C LEU A 115 27.77 -28.96 11.48
N TYR A 116 28.89 -28.32 11.80
CA TYR A 116 28.98 -26.86 11.86
C TYR A 116 28.66 -26.22 10.51
N GLN A 117 29.29 -26.69 9.43
CA GLN A 117 28.99 -26.21 8.07
C GLN A 117 27.52 -26.39 7.68
N ALA A 118 26.90 -27.52 8.07
CA ALA A 118 25.48 -27.75 7.83
C ALA A 118 24.60 -26.71 8.54
N ALA A 119 24.92 -26.39 9.81
CA ALA A 119 24.21 -25.37 10.58
C ALA A 119 24.39 -23.96 9.99
N VAL A 120 25.60 -23.61 9.54
CA VAL A 120 25.89 -22.34 8.83
C VAL A 120 25.03 -22.22 7.57
N ASN A 121 24.99 -23.27 6.75
CA ASN A 121 24.24 -23.28 5.50
C ASN A 121 22.72 -23.20 5.73
N ASP A 122 22.20 -23.92 6.73
CA ASP A 122 20.80 -23.86 7.12
C ASP A 122 20.41 -22.45 7.60
N HIS A 123 21.22 -21.82 8.44
CA HIS A 123 21.00 -20.45 8.90
C HIS A 123 21.02 -19.49 7.72
N ARG A 124 22.01 -19.58 6.83
CA ARG A 124 22.10 -18.73 5.64
C ARG A 124 20.84 -18.81 4.78
N TYR A 125 20.35 -20.03 4.52
CA TYR A 125 19.14 -20.25 3.73
C TYR A 125 17.89 -19.66 4.39
N LYS A 126 17.71 -19.90 5.69
CA LYS A 126 16.54 -19.40 6.44
C LYS A 126 16.56 -17.88 6.60
N SER A 127 17.72 -17.28 6.84
CA SER A 127 17.88 -15.82 6.86
C SER A 127 17.56 -15.20 5.51
N SER A 128 18.06 -15.77 4.42
CA SER A 128 17.73 -15.29 3.06
C SER A 128 16.21 -15.28 2.82
N SER A 129 15.52 -16.34 3.25
CA SER A 129 14.07 -16.46 3.14
C SER A 129 13.34 -15.40 3.98
N TYR A 130 13.77 -15.18 5.22
CA TYR A 130 13.21 -14.14 6.09
C TYR A 130 13.43 -12.73 5.54
N PHE A 131 14.64 -12.38 5.10
CA PHE A 131 14.89 -11.04 4.55
C PHE A 131 14.14 -10.81 3.23
N SER A 132 13.92 -11.86 2.44
CA SER A 132 13.11 -11.79 1.23
C SER A 132 11.64 -11.51 1.56
N SER A 133 11.06 -12.19 2.55
CA SER A 133 9.67 -11.95 2.98
C SER A 133 9.49 -10.56 3.60
N VAL A 134 10.44 -10.09 4.42
CA VAL A 134 10.45 -8.71 4.94
C VAL A 134 10.51 -7.66 3.82
N ARG A 135 11.31 -7.91 2.77
CA ARG A 135 11.38 -7.01 1.62
C ARG A 135 10.06 -6.97 0.84
N ALA A 136 9.43 -8.12 0.64
CA ALA A 136 8.10 -8.20 0.03
C ALA A 136 7.08 -7.40 0.85
N LEU A 137 7.05 -7.60 2.17
CA LEU A 137 6.17 -6.89 3.09
C LEU A 137 6.28 -5.36 2.95
N ARG A 138 7.52 -4.85 2.91
CA ARG A 138 7.78 -3.40 2.73
C ARG A 138 7.32 -2.88 1.37
N ARG A 139 7.45 -3.66 0.30
CA ARG A 139 7.01 -3.27 -1.04
C ARG A 139 5.49 -3.20 -1.10
N THR A 140 4.81 -4.24 -0.65
CA THR A 140 3.34 -4.31 -0.59
C THR A 140 2.77 -3.18 0.26
N GLN A 141 3.43 -2.82 1.37
CA GLN A 141 2.99 -1.69 2.20
C GLN A 141 3.03 -0.36 1.42
N LYS A 142 4.12 -0.11 0.67
CA LYS A 142 4.22 1.09 -0.18
C LYS A 142 3.16 1.13 -1.27
N GLU A 143 2.78 -0.01 -1.82
CA GLU A 143 1.70 -0.11 -2.81
C GLU A 143 0.34 0.22 -2.17
N LEU A 144 0.04 -0.33 -0.98
CA LEU A 144 -1.15 0.03 -0.22
C LEU A 144 -1.24 1.53 0.05
N ASP A 145 -0.16 2.12 0.54
CA ASP A 145 -0.11 3.54 0.87
C ASP A 145 -0.34 4.39 -0.38
N ARG A 146 0.24 3.99 -1.52
CA ARG A 146 0.02 4.64 -2.81
C ARG A 146 -1.44 4.57 -3.28
N TYR A 147 -2.08 3.41 -3.16
CA TYR A 147 -3.48 3.24 -3.55
C TYR A 147 -4.42 4.06 -2.66
N LYS A 148 -4.18 4.07 -1.34
CA LYS A 148 -4.93 4.90 -0.38
C LYS A 148 -4.79 6.38 -0.72
N GLN A 149 -3.56 6.84 -0.94
CA GLN A 149 -3.31 8.23 -1.35
C GLN A 149 -4.06 8.59 -2.64
N LYS A 150 -4.05 7.72 -3.66
CA LYS A 150 -4.77 7.98 -4.92
C LYS A 150 -6.28 8.04 -4.75
N ILE A 151 -6.85 7.17 -3.91
CA ILE A 151 -8.27 7.20 -3.55
C ILE A 151 -8.60 8.52 -2.84
N ASP A 152 -7.78 8.95 -1.87
CA ASP A 152 -7.98 10.20 -1.14
C ASP A 152 -7.90 11.42 -2.08
N GLU A 153 -6.94 11.45 -3.00
CA GLU A 153 -6.83 12.49 -4.04
C GLU A 153 -8.09 12.58 -4.91
N ILE A 154 -8.65 11.43 -5.32
CA ILE A 154 -9.89 11.41 -6.11
C ILE A 154 -11.07 11.94 -5.28
N ASN A 155 -11.20 11.47 -4.03
CA ASN A 155 -12.29 11.88 -3.14
C ASN A 155 -12.21 13.36 -2.76
N GLU A 156 -11.01 13.92 -2.59
CA GLU A 156 -10.79 15.35 -2.45
C GLU A 156 -11.30 16.12 -3.67
N GLY A 157 -10.91 15.69 -4.88
CA GLY A 157 -11.39 16.30 -6.13
C GLY A 157 -12.92 16.28 -6.23
N ARG A 158 -13.55 15.15 -5.89
CA ARG A 158 -15.02 15.04 -5.82
C ARG A 158 -15.63 16.01 -4.83
N ARG A 159 -15.03 16.18 -3.65
CA ARG A 159 -15.51 17.11 -2.63
C ARG A 159 -15.46 18.56 -3.15
N GLN A 160 -14.36 18.96 -3.77
CA GLN A 160 -14.21 20.29 -4.36
C GLN A 160 -15.24 20.53 -5.47
N LEU A 161 -15.50 19.54 -6.32
CA LEU A 161 -16.53 19.61 -7.35
C LEU A 161 -17.93 19.72 -6.76
N LYS A 162 -18.24 19.03 -5.65
CA LYS A 162 -19.53 19.18 -4.95
C LYS A 162 -19.73 20.60 -4.43
N VAL A 163 -18.71 21.17 -3.79
CA VAL A 163 -18.76 22.56 -3.30
C VAL A 163 -18.90 23.55 -4.46
N PHE A 164 -18.10 23.38 -5.52
CA PHE A 164 -18.21 24.20 -6.72
C PHE A 164 -19.60 24.13 -7.34
N GLY A 165 -20.17 22.94 -7.46
CA GLY A 165 -21.51 22.72 -8.00
C GLY A 165 -22.60 23.47 -7.24
N LYS A 166 -22.55 23.47 -5.89
CA LYS A 166 -23.48 24.24 -5.05
C LYS A 166 -23.43 25.73 -5.36
N HIS A 167 -22.23 26.31 -5.40
CA HIS A 167 -22.05 27.72 -5.72
C HIS A 167 -22.42 28.05 -7.17
N TYR A 168 -22.05 27.19 -8.12
CA TYR A 168 -22.29 27.40 -9.54
C TYR A 168 -23.78 27.34 -9.91
N LEU A 169 -24.52 26.40 -9.31
CA LEU A 169 -25.95 26.20 -9.57
C LEU A 169 -26.85 27.06 -8.67
N GLY A 170 -26.30 27.71 -7.64
CA GLY A 170 -27.06 28.53 -6.70
C GLY A 170 -28.13 27.76 -5.94
N ARG A 171 -27.90 26.46 -5.69
CA ARG A 171 -28.82 25.58 -4.94
C ARG A 171 -28.16 25.17 -3.63
N ASP A 172 -28.72 25.70 -2.54
CA ASP A 172 -28.61 25.07 -1.22
C ASP A 172 -29.78 24.07 -1.12
N ASP A 173 -29.46 22.81 -0.82
CA ASP A 173 -30.47 21.76 -0.59
C ASP A 173 -31.30 22.05 0.67
#